data_AF-A0A453FGZ0-F1
#
_entry.id   AF-A0A453FGZ0-F1
#
_cell.length_a   1.000
_cell.length_b   1.000
_cell.length_c   1.000
_cell.angle_alpha   90.00
_cell.angle_beta   90.00
_cell.angle_gamma   90.00
#
_symmetry.space_group_name_H-M   'P 1'
#
loop_
_entity.id
_entity.type
_entity.pdbx_description
1 polymer ?
#
loop_
_entity_poly.entity_id
_entity_poly.type
_entity_poly.pdbx_seq_one_letter_code
_entity_poly.pdbx_strand_id
1 'polypeptide(L)'
;MSEGSPWRIRRSGFCGMRSKKIYTENWVNSPGQEEDNSWQAFVYVPHGSWRILKIPLDSYLPTWKGNVIEANMEMNPSRVVGMSLSLNAEGGVPGAKTGPGDFRLDVDWIKAMRSL
;
A
#
# COMPACT_ATOMS: atom_id res chain seq x y z
N MET A 1 -6.16 -8.23 -16.10
CA MET A 1 -6.79 -6.88 -16.14
C MET A 1 -7.06 -6.50 -14.70
N SER A 2 -6.53 -5.38 -14.23
CA SER A 2 -6.31 -5.15 -12.80
C SER A 2 -7.40 -4.32 -12.13
N GLU A 3 -8.12 -4.93 -11.19
CA GLU A 3 -8.92 -4.23 -10.19
C GLU A 3 -7.99 -3.38 -9.32
N GLY A 4 -8.35 -2.13 -9.03
CA GLY A 4 -7.45 -1.25 -8.28
C GLY A 4 -8.15 -0.06 -7.65
N SER A 5 -7.58 0.45 -6.57
CA SER A 5 -8.10 1.64 -5.89
C SER A 5 -7.41 2.89 -6.42
N PRO A 6 -8.11 3.86 -7.02
CA PRO A 6 -7.61 5.20 -7.26
C PRO A 6 -7.61 6.08 -5.99
N TRP A 7 -6.61 6.95 -5.87
CA TRP A 7 -6.43 7.85 -4.73
C TRP A 7 -5.93 9.20 -5.21
N ARG A 8 -6.38 10.30 -4.62
CA ARG A 8 -5.74 11.61 -4.82
C ARG A 8 -4.97 12.02 -3.58
N ILE A 9 -3.65 12.07 -3.71
CA ILE A 9 -2.72 12.27 -2.58
C ILE A 9 -1.69 13.34 -2.91
N ARG A 10 -1.30 14.14 -1.91
CA ARG A 10 -0.16 15.06 -1.93
C ARG A 10 0.73 14.80 -0.72
N ARG A 11 2.03 15.04 -0.87
CA ARG A 11 2.95 15.04 0.28
C ARG A 11 3.85 16.26 0.32
N SER A 12 4.34 16.57 1.51
CA SER A 12 5.49 17.43 1.72
C SER A 12 6.44 16.86 2.78
N GLY A 13 7.65 17.39 2.82
CA GLY A 13 8.68 16.95 3.75
C GLY A 13 9.34 15.65 3.31
N PHE A 14 9.66 14.85 4.30
CA PHE A 14 10.43 13.63 4.20
C PHE A 14 9.70 12.48 3.43
N CYS A 15 10.40 11.41 3.03
CA CYS A 15 9.91 10.14 2.45
C CYS A 15 9.92 9.98 0.91
N GLY A 16 10.60 8.92 0.44
CA GLY A 16 10.71 8.50 -0.97
C GLY A 16 9.92 7.23 -1.34
N MET A 17 9.32 6.51 -0.40
CA MET A 17 8.54 5.29 -0.68
C MET A 17 7.38 5.17 0.32
N ARG A 18 6.15 5.01 -0.17
CA ARG A 18 5.01 4.69 0.68
C ARG A 18 4.59 3.27 0.49
N SER A 19 4.10 2.65 1.56
CA SER A 19 3.54 1.32 1.47
C SER A 19 2.05 1.39 1.80
N LYS A 20 1.23 0.91 0.87
CA LYS A 20 -0.18 0.69 1.11
C LYS A 20 -0.32 -0.75 1.57
N LYS A 21 -0.87 -0.95 2.76
CA LYS A 21 -1.21 -2.28 3.24
C LYS A 21 -2.69 -2.51 3.09
N ILE A 22 -3.06 -3.69 2.61
CA ILE A 22 -4.42 -4.19 2.68
C ILE A 22 -4.42 -5.45 3.52
N TYR A 23 -5.51 -5.62 4.25
CA TYR A 23 -5.79 -6.79 5.05
C TYR A 23 -7.05 -7.41 4.46
N THR A 24 -7.00 -8.71 4.22
CA THR A 24 -8.13 -9.50 3.78
C THR A 24 -8.30 -10.65 4.74
N GLU A 25 -9.45 -11.27 4.73
CA GLU A 25 -9.67 -12.46 5.55
C GLU A 25 -9.78 -13.69 4.65
N ASN A 26 -8.92 -14.68 4.92
CA ASN A 26 -8.86 -15.92 4.18
C ASN A 26 -8.89 -17.12 5.12
N TRP A 27 -9.73 -18.10 4.76
CA TRP A 27 -9.78 -19.40 5.43
C TRP A 27 -8.68 -20.35 4.95
N VAL A 28 -8.07 -20.08 3.78
CA VAL A 28 -7.10 -20.96 3.10
C VAL A 28 -5.68 -20.78 3.61
N ASN A 29 -5.26 -19.55 3.94
CA ASN A 29 -3.86 -19.26 4.31
C ASN A 29 -3.55 -19.59 5.78
N SER A 30 -4.52 -19.37 6.68
CA SER A 30 -4.61 -19.87 8.06
C SER A 30 -5.86 -19.23 8.72
N PRO A 31 -6.80 -20.00 9.31
CA PRO A 31 -8.00 -19.43 9.90
C PRO A 31 -7.69 -18.42 11.01
N GLY A 32 -8.14 -17.17 10.84
CA GLY A 32 -8.21 -16.18 11.93
C GLY A 32 -6.89 -15.52 12.36
N GLN A 33 -5.78 -15.71 11.63
CA GLN A 33 -4.55 -14.97 11.86
C GLN A 33 -4.43 -13.83 10.84
N GLU A 34 -4.67 -12.58 11.28
CA GLU A 34 -4.57 -11.39 10.42
C GLU A 34 -3.15 -11.18 9.85
N GLU A 35 -2.13 -11.63 10.59
CA GLU A 35 -0.72 -11.51 10.20
C GLU A 35 -0.41 -12.28 8.91
N ASP A 36 -1.09 -13.40 8.67
CA ASP A 36 -0.96 -14.24 7.48
C ASP A 36 -1.72 -13.68 6.27
N ASN A 37 -2.49 -12.60 6.45
CA ASN A 37 -3.34 -12.04 5.40
C ASN A 37 -3.13 -10.54 5.29
N SER A 38 -1.87 -10.16 5.09
CA SER A 38 -1.49 -8.79 4.84
C SER A 38 -0.71 -8.69 3.53
N TRP A 39 -1.02 -7.68 2.73
CA TRP A 39 -0.33 -7.41 1.47
C TRP A 39 0.11 -5.97 1.38
N GLN A 40 1.24 -5.73 0.73
CA GLN A 40 1.87 -4.42 0.64
C GLN A 40 2.18 -4.04 -0.82
N ALA A 41 1.78 -2.84 -1.22
CA ALA A 41 2.18 -2.23 -2.49
C ALA A 41 3.00 -0.97 -2.23
N PHE A 42 4.07 -0.76 -2.99
CA PHE A 42 4.91 0.43 -2.87
C PHE A 42 4.49 1.50 -3.88
N VAL A 43 4.34 2.74 -3.42
CA VAL A 43 3.97 3.88 -4.26
C VAL A 43 4.87 5.08 -4.02
N TYR A 44 5.17 5.79 -5.10
CA TYR A 44 5.89 7.05 -5.08
C TYR A 44 4.96 8.21 -5.39
N VAL A 45 5.03 9.27 -4.58
CA VAL A 45 4.41 10.57 -4.90
C VAL A 45 5.47 11.65 -4.81
N PRO A 46 5.67 12.47 -5.85
CA PRO A 46 6.58 13.61 -5.79
C PRO A 46 6.16 14.63 -4.73
N HIS A 47 7.13 15.44 -4.29
CA HIS A 47 6.88 16.52 -3.34
C HIS A 47 5.96 17.60 -3.92
N GLY A 48 5.04 18.12 -3.10
CA GLY A 48 4.31 19.37 -3.33
C GLY A 48 3.13 19.30 -4.30
N SER A 49 3.01 18.25 -5.13
CA SER A 49 1.94 18.15 -6.12
C SER A 49 0.91 17.07 -5.79
N TRP A 50 -0.37 17.35 -6.05
CA TRP A 50 -1.41 16.33 -6.04
C TRP A 50 -1.19 15.32 -7.16
N ARG A 51 -1.39 14.03 -6.86
CA ARG A 51 -1.33 12.93 -7.83
C ARG A 51 -2.50 11.99 -7.64
N ILE A 52 -3.02 11.48 -8.76
CA ILE A 52 -3.94 10.36 -8.75
C ILE A 52 -3.14 9.08 -8.89
N LEU A 53 -3.18 8.22 -7.87
CA LEU A 53 -2.54 6.91 -7.87
C LEU A 53 -3.58 5.83 -8.11
N LYS A 54 -3.40 5.00 -9.13
CA LYS A 54 -4.17 3.76 -9.32
C LYS A 54 -3.28 2.61 -8.89
N ILE A 55 -3.73 1.85 -7.90
CA ILE A 55 -2.97 0.70 -7.37
C ILE A 55 -3.76 -0.58 -7.67
N PRO A 56 -3.37 -1.32 -8.71
CA PRO A 56 -3.84 -2.68 -8.97
C PRO A 56 -3.71 -3.62 -7.77
N LEU A 57 -4.66 -4.54 -7.59
CA LEU A 57 -4.58 -5.60 -6.57
C LEU A 57 -3.43 -6.57 -6.84
N ASP A 58 -3.07 -6.79 -8.11
CA ASP A 58 -1.92 -7.63 -8.51
C ASP A 58 -0.55 -7.00 -8.18
N SER A 59 -0.53 -5.71 -7.81
CA SER A 59 0.70 -5.01 -7.41
C SER A 59 1.01 -5.13 -5.92
N TYR A 60 0.15 -5.80 -5.13
CA TYR A 60 0.44 -6.04 -3.72
C TYR A 60 1.15 -7.38 -3.55
N LEU A 61 2.21 -7.34 -2.75
CA LEU A 61 3.01 -8.51 -2.40
C LEU A 61 2.61 -8.99 -1.00
N PRO A 62 2.54 -10.31 -0.76
CA PRO A 62 2.21 -10.83 0.56
C PRO A 62 3.28 -10.42 1.57
N THR A 63 2.84 -10.12 2.80
CA THR A 63 3.73 -9.74 3.89
C THR A 63 3.52 -10.60 5.13
N TRP A 64 4.62 -10.84 5.84
CA TRP A 64 4.63 -11.47 7.17
C TRP A 64 5.44 -10.61 8.13
N LYS A 65 4.83 -10.24 9.27
CA LYS A 65 5.44 -9.37 10.28
C LYS A 65 6.08 -8.09 9.70
N GLY A 66 5.43 -7.52 8.69
CA GLY A 66 5.86 -6.29 8.02
C GLY A 66 6.91 -6.45 6.92
N ASN A 67 7.38 -7.68 6.64
CA ASN A 67 8.32 -7.97 5.56
C ASN A 67 7.60 -8.58 4.37
N VAL A 68 7.97 -8.17 3.15
CA VAL A 68 7.56 -8.86 1.93
C VAL A 68 8.17 -10.26 1.93
N ILE A 69 7.36 -11.26 1.64
CA ILE A 69 7.77 -12.66 1.58
C ILE A 69 7.60 -13.21 0.16
N GLU A 70 8.46 -14.15 -0.21
CA GLU A 70 8.33 -14.92 -1.45
C GLU A 70 7.49 -16.17 -1.17
N ALA A 71 6.17 -15.97 -1.08
CA ALA A 71 5.21 -17.03 -0.85
C ALA A 71 4.07 -16.94 -1.86
N ASN A 72 3.61 -18.10 -2.35
CA ASN A 72 2.44 -18.18 -3.20
C ASN A 72 1.19 -18.17 -2.33
N MET A 73 0.67 -16.98 -2.05
CA MET A 73 -0.52 -16.76 -1.22
C MET A 73 -1.59 -16.06 -2.04
N GLU A 74 -2.81 -16.57 -2.00
CA GLU A 74 -3.94 -15.96 -2.68
C GLU A 74 -4.51 -14.81 -1.84
N MET A 75 -4.67 -13.63 -2.45
CA MET A 75 -5.43 -12.53 -1.88
C MET A 75 -6.92 -12.76 -2.11
N ASN A 76 -7.77 -12.50 -1.10
CA ASN A 76 -9.22 -12.53 -1.30
C ASN A 76 -9.78 -11.12 -1.49
N PRO A 77 -9.98 -10.67 -2.75
CA PRO A 77 -10.47 -9.33 -3.05
C PRO A 77 -11.92 -9.10 -2.60
N SER A 78 -12.68 -10.18 -2.37
CA SER A 78 -14.08 -10.09 -1.92
C SER A 78 -14.21 -9.78 -0.44
N ARG A 79 -13.13 -9.90 0.34
CA ARG A 79 -13.15 -9.72 1.80
C ARG A 79 -11.96 -8.89 2.28
N VAL A 80 -11.82 -7.69 1.74
CA VAL A 80 -10.91 -6.66 2.28
C VAL A 80 -11.50 -6.12 3.58
N VAL A 81 -10.83 -6.39 4.70
CA VAL A 81 -11.28 -6.02 6.06
C VAL A 81 -10.57 -4.78 6.60
N GLY A 82 -9.45 -4.40 6.00
CA GLY A 82 -8.67 -3.27 6.47
C GLY A 82 -7.76 -2.70 5.39
N MET A 83 -7.39 -1.44 5.58
CA MET A 83 -6.49 -0.73 4.68
C MET A 83 -5.72 0.33 5.47
N SER A 84 -4.40 0.37 5.28
CA SER A 84 -3.56 1.36 5.93
C SER A 84 -2.55 1.97 4.96
N LEU A 85 -2.13 3.19 5.30
CA LEU A 85 -1.05 3.91 4.66
C LEU A 85 0.11 3.99 5.64
N SER A 86 1.30 3.60 5.21
CA SER A 86 2.51 3.70 6.01
C SER A 86 3.62 4.42 5.26
N LEU A 87 4.47 5.06 6.04
CA LEU A 87 5.59 5.88 5.57
C LEU A 87 6.87 5.11 5.86
N ASN A 88 7.70 4.93 4.83
CA ASN A 88 9.02 4.35 5.01
C ASN A 88 10.04 5.48 5.17
N ALA A 89 10.76 5.45 6.29
CA ALA A 89 11.84 6.39 6.56
C ALA A 89 13.20 6.00 5.98
N GLU A 90 13.23 4.84 5.34
CA GLU A 90 14.39 4.34 4.63
C GLU A 90 13.95 3.86 3.24
N GLY A 91 14.86 3.98 2.27
CA GLY A 91 14.60 3.64 0.87
C GLY A 91 13.86 4.71 0.07
N GLY A 92 13.45 4.33 -1.15
CA GLY A 92 12.83 5.20 -2.13
C GLY A 92 13.64 5.34 -3.41
N VAL A 93 13.19 6.23 -4.29
CA VAL A 93 13.91 6.55 -5.54
C VAL A 93 15.25 7.25 -5.25
N PRO A 94 16.26 7.13 -6.14
CA PRO A 94 17.51 7.87 -6.00
C PRO A 94 17.28 9.37 -5.73
N GLY A 95 17.95 9.91 -4.72
CA GLY A 95 17.78 11.30 -4.28
C GLY A 95 16.58 11.55 -3.36
N ALA A 96 15.87 10.51 -2.92
CA ALA A 96 14.91 10.64 -1.84
C ALA A 96 15.60 11.04 -0.53
N LYS A 97 14.95 11.92 0.24
CA LYS A 97 15.37 12.18 1.63
C LYS A 97 15.11 10.91 2.45
N THR A 98 16.10 10.43 3.21
CA THR A 98 16.04 9.31 4.20
C THR A 98 16.32 9.78 5.65
N GLY A 99 15.78 9.10 6.68
CA GLY A 99 15.91 9.47 8.11
C GLY A 99 14.65 10.08 8.77
N PRO A 100 14.67 10.31 10.09
CA PRO A 100 13.54 10.90 10.80
C PRO A 100 13.33 12.38 10.41
N GLY A 101 12.07 12.83 10.45
CA GLY A 101 11.74 14.24 10.23
C GLY A 101 10.26 14.49 10.01
N ASP A 102 9.90 15.76 9.89
CA ASP A 102 8.52 16.17 9.67
C ASP A 102 8.00 15.67 8.33
N PHE A 103 6.77 15.14 8.38
CA PHE A 103 6.05 14.70 7.20
C PHE A 103 4.65 15.31 7.17
N ARG A 104 4.13 15.47 5.96
CA ARG A 104 2.71 15.74 5.75
C ARG A 104 2.19 14.88 4.62
N LEU A 105 1.08 14.21 4.87
CA LEU A 105 0.33 13.44 3.89
C LEU A 105 -1.09 13.99 3.84
N ASP A 106 -1.45 14.59 2.70
CA ASP A 106 -2.83 15.01 2.45
C ASP A 106 -3.49 13.96 1.55
N VAL A 107 -4.65 13.46 1.95
CA VAL A 107 -5.51 12.57 1.15
C VAL A 107 -6.82 13.31 0.89
N ASP A 108 -7.14 13.51 -0.39
CA ASP A 108 -8.39 14.16 -0.80
C ASP A 108 -9.51 13.13 -0.89
N TRP A 109 -9.28 12.04 -1.64
CA TRP A 109 -10.23 10.95 -1.74
C TRP A 109 -9.56 9.60 -1.99
N ILE A 110 -10.31 8.56 -1.64
CA ILE A 110 -10.02 7.15 -1.90
C ILE A 110 -11.26 6.58 -2.58
N LYS A 111 -11.07 5.88 -3.69
CA LYS A 111 -12.17 5.19 -4.37
C LYS A 111 -11.76 3.76 -4.67
N ALA A 112 -12.69 2.83 -4.48
CA ALA A 112 -12.56 1.48 -5.02
C ALA A 112 -13.17 1.46 -6.43
N MET A 113 -12.48 0.83 -7.38
CA MET A 113 -13.01 0.65 -8.74
C MET A 113 -13.08 -0.83 -9.05
N ARG A 114 -14.20 -1.25 -9.61
CA ARG A 114 -14.33 -2.49 -10.37
C ARG A 114 -14.12 -2.12 -11.83
N SER A 115 -13.09 -2.66 -12.47
CA SER A 115 -12.95 -2.57 -13.93
C SER A 115 -13.82 -3.65 -14.55
N LEU A 116 -14.74 -3.24 -15.43
CA LEU A 116 -15.48 -4.13 -16.33
C LEU A 116 -14.54 -4.72 -17.39
#